data_AF-A0A7S1NF65-F1
#
_entry.id   AF-A0A7S1NF65-F1
#
_cell.length_a   1.000
_cell.length_b   1.000
_cell.length_c   1.000
_cell.angle_alpha   90.00
_cell.angle_beta   90.00
_cell.angle_gamma   90.00
#
_symmetry.space_group_name_H-M   'P 1'
#
loop_
_entity.id
_entity.type
_entity.pdbx_description
1 polymer ?
#
loop_
_entity_poly.entity_id
_entity_poly.type
_entity_poly.pdbx_seq_one_letter_code
_entity_poly.pdbx_strand_id
1 'polypeptide(L)'
;QDCGFEPVLQALQDACRPIIAAHMPSLGPFEVYHAFLTRNWVGREENATFKMHRDRSDLTFNLCLHMSEDCEGSTVGFYVPDSEEVGQTPTDPEHRRLTYRHSMGHVVFHSGYHWHKTDPILKGTRGSLIAWARLVDNRPRPKVGDLVKLVPNPRVPDGVLANGAVGVLKHDDGVSRRPFQVYDLEEAQSTYYGCADLEVVDEP
;
A
#
# COMPACT_ATOMS: atom_id res chain seq x y z
N GLN A 1 6.80 -19.74 5.04
CA GLN A 1 8.25 -20.03 4.97
C GLN A 1 8.97 -18.72 4.90
N ASP A 2 9.99 -18.54 5.74
CA ASP A 2 10.96 -17.46 5.60
C ASP A 2 12.01 -17.89 4.56
N CYS A 3 12.26 -17.05 3.58
CA CYS A 3 13.18 -17.31 2.46
C CYS A 3 14.42 -16.38 2.50
N GLY A 4 14.62 -15.59 3.55
CA GLY A 4 15.84 -14.81 3.77
C GLY A 4 16.04 -13.61 2.82
N PHE A 5 14.99 -13.09 2.18
CA PHE A 5 15.08 -11.94 1.27
C PHE A 5 15.05 -10.58 1.96
N GLU A 6 14.95 -10.53 3.29
CA GLU A 6 14.95 -9.28 4.07
C GLU A 6 16.10 -8.33 3.69
N PRO A 7 17.38 -8.77 3.54
CA PRO A 7 18.45 -7.86 3.14
C PRO A 7 18.25 -7.24 1.74
N VAL A 8 17.60 -7.96 0.82
CA VAL A 8 17.31 -7.45 -0.53
C VAL A 8 16.23 -6.37 -0.47
N LEU A 9 15.19 -6.58 0.34
CA LEU A 9 14.12 -5.60 0.54
C LEU A 9 14.64 -4.35 1.26
N GLN A 10 15.52 -4.54 2.25
CA GLN A 10 16.21 -3.43 2.92
C GLN A 10 17.08 -2.64 1.94
N ALA A 11 17.84 -3.31 1.07
CA ALA A 11 18.64 -2.63 0.05
C ALA A 11 17.78 -1.84 -0.95
N LEU A 12 16.64 -2.39 -1.37
CA LEU A 12 15.67 -1.68 -2.23
C LEU A 12 15.15 -0.42 -1.53
N GLN A 13 14.73 -0.56 -0.27
CA GLN A 13 14.26 0.56 0.54
C GLN A 13 15.31 1.66 0.64
N ASP A 14 16.54 1.31 0.98
CA ASP A 14 17.62 2.29 1.19
C ASP A 14 18.01 2.99 -0.11
N ALA A 15 17.99 2.28 -1.24
CA ALA A 15 18.20 2.89 -2.55
C ALA A 15 17.06 3.86 -2.94
N CYS A 16 15.82 3.56 -2.56
CA CYS A 16 14.67 4.39 -2.88
C CYS A 16 14.49 5.60 -1.95
N ARG A 17 14.91 5.53 -0.68
CA ARG A 17 14.78 6.61 0.32
C ARG A 17 15.16 8.01 -0.21
N PRO A 18 16.36 8.24 -0.79
CA PRO A 18 16.73 9.58 -1.24
C PRO A 18 15.89 10.06 -2.44
N ILE A 19 15.48 9.16 -3.33
CA ILE A 19 14.63 9.48 -4.49
C ILE A 19 13.24 9.89 -4.02
N ILE A 20 12.66 9.12 -3.11
CA ILE A 20 11.34 9.42 -2.53
C ILE A 20 11.38 10.72 -1.74
N ALA A 21 12.42 10.97 -0.93
CA ALA A 21 12.55 12.22 -0.20
C ALA A 21 12.62 13.44 -1.14
N ALA A 22 13.24 13.30 -2.33
CA ALA A 22 13.32 14.36 -3.31
C ALA A 22 11.99 14.61 -4.05
N HIS A 23 11.24 13.56 -4.37
CA HIS A 23 9.99 13.67 -5.16
C HIS A 23 8.71 13.78 -4.31
N MET A 24 8.76 13.34 -3.06
CA MET A 24 7.63 13.29 -2.12
C MET A 24 8.10 13.74 -0.72
N PRO A 25 8.53 15.00 -0.56
CA PRO A 25 9.20 15.47 0.67
C PRO A 25 8.33 15.40 1.93
N SER A 26 7.00 15.36 1.77
CA SER A 26 6.05 15.25 2.89
C SER A 26 5.76 13.81 3.32
N LEU A 27 6.27 12.79 2.62
CA LEU A 27 5.88 11.40 2.82
C LEU A 27 6.40 10.81 4.15
N GLY A 28 7.39 11.45 4.79
CA GLY A 28 8.00 10.93 6.02
C GLY A 28 8.82 9.65 5.79
N PRO A 29 9.40 9.08 6.85
CA PRO A 29 10.13 7.82 6.75
C PRO A 29 9.16 6.65 6.47
N PHE A 30 9.66 5.62 5.79
CA PHE A 30 8.88 4.43 5.46
C PHE A 30 9.70 3.16 5.67
N GLU A 31 9.00 2.04 5.77
CA GLU A 31 9.59 0.70 5.79
C GLU A 31 8.88 -0.24 4.80
N VAL A 32 9.65 -1.04 4.06
CA VAL A 32 9.14 -2.13 3.22
C VAL A 32 8.83 -3.32 4.13
N TYR A 33 7.59 -3.81 4.09
CA TYR A 33 7.13 -4.90 4.97
C TYR A 33 6.54 -6.09 4.19
N HIS A 34 6.26 -5.92 2.91
CA HIS A 34 5.72 -6.98 2.08
C HIS A 34 6.25 -6.87 0.66
N ALA A 35 6.54 -8.01 0.02
CA ALA A 35 6.93 -8.04 -1.38
C ALA A 35 6.55 -9.36 -2.02
N PHE A 36 6.29 -9.31 -3.33
CA PHE A 36 5.98 -10.48 -4.13
C PHE A 36 6.45 -10.30 -5.57
N LEU A 37 6.75 -11.42 -6.22
CA LEU A 37 7.12 -11.46 -7.62
C LEU A 37 5.89 -11.72 -8.48
N THR A 38 5.80 -11.00 -9.60
CA THR A 38 4.82 -11.27 -10.64
C THR A 38 5.54 -11.65 -11.92
N ARG A 39 4.92 -12.53 -12.70
CA ARG A 39 5.35 -12.84 -14.07
C ARG A 39 4.12 -12.96 -14.96
N ASN A 40 4.05 -12.16 -16.01
CA ASN A 40 2.95 -12.10 -16.95
C ASN A 40 3.42 -12.58 -18.32
N TRP A 41 2.60 -13.39 -18.98
CA TRP A 41 2.78 -13.87 -20.35
C TRP A 41 1.41 -14.21 -20.95
N VAL A 42 1.34 -14.28 -22.28
CA VAL A 42 0.12 -14.67 -23.00
C VAL A 42 -0.23 -16.13 -22.67
N GLY A 43 -1.48 -16.41 -22.29
CA GLY A 43 -1.91 -17.76 -21.92
C GLY A 43 -1.61 -18.15 -20.47
N ARG A 44 -1.07 -17.24 -19.65
CA ARG A 44 -1.24 -17.34 -18.18
C ARG A 44 -2.74 -17.29 -17.91
N GLU A 45 -3.29 -18.28 -17.19
CA GLU A 45 -4.73 -18.53 -16.93
C GLU A 45 -5.65 -17.47 -17.53
N GLU A 46 -6.46 -17.85 -18.53
CA GLU A 46 -7.25 -16.98 -19.43
C GLU A 46 -8.01 -15.82 -18.75
N ASN A 47 -8.13 -15.80 -17.41
CA ASN A 47 -8.80 -14.80 -16.60
C ASN A 47 -7.96 -14.22 -15.44
N ALA A 48 -6.61 -14.24 -15.49
CA ALA A 48 -5.76 -13.41 -14.62
C ALA A 48 -5.88 -11.92 -15.00
N THR A 49 -7.13 -11.42 -15.03
CA THR A 49 -7.45 -10.01 -15.24
C THR A 49 -7.01 -9.28 -13.98
N PHE A 50 -5.98 -8.46 -14.11
CA PHE A 50 -5.63 -7.52 -13.06
C PHE A 50 -6.83 -6.61 -12.86
N LYS A 51 -7.51 -6.77 -11.73
CA LYS A 51 -8.66 -5.95 -11.37
C LYS A 51 -8.18 -4.55 -11.02
N MET A 52 -9.04 -3.57 -11.26
CA MET A 52 -8.84 -2.23 -10.72
C MET A 52 -8.79 -2.33 -9.19
N HIS A 53 -7.75 -1.79 -8.58
CA HIS A 53 -7.59 -1.86 -7.12
C HIS A 53 -6.74 -0.71 -6.59
N ARG A 54 -6.68 -0.64 -5.26
CA ARG A 54 -5.71 0.13 -4.49
C ARG A 54 -4.88 -0.87 -3.71
N ASP A 55 -3.61 -0.58 -3.54
CA ASP A 55 -2.75 -1.44 -2.74
C ASP A 55 -3.05 -1.28 -1.26
N ARG A 56 -2.80 -2.34 -0.50
CA ARG A 56 -2.84 -2.29 0.95
C ARG A 56 -1.51 -1.76 1.48
N SER A 57 -1.01 -0.64 0.95
CA SER A 57 0.24 0.03 1.31
C SER A 57 0.03 1.54 1.48
N ASP A 58 0.98 2.24 2.08
CA ASP A 58 1.07 3.71 1.95
C ASP A 58 1.84 4.09 0.68
N LEU A 59 2.89 3.32 0.37
CA LEU A 59 3.72 3.45 -0.83
C LEU A 59 3.92 2.09 -1.48
N THR A 60 3.75 2.01 -2.80
CA THR A 60 4.04 0.81 -3.59
C THR A 60 5.23 1.07 -4.51
N PHE A 61 6.13 0.10 -4.58
CA PHE A 61 7.21 0.00 -5.56
C PHE A 61 6.89 -1.12 -6.53
N ASN A 62 6.96 -0.85 -7.83
CA ASN A 62 6.85 -1.87 -8.87
C ASN A 62 8.08 -1.77 -9.79
N LEU A 63 9.05 -2.62 -9.51
CA LEU A 63 10.33 -2.73 -10.22
C LEU A 63 10.22 -3.80 -11.31
N CYS A 64 10.42 -3.41 -12.57
CA CYS A 64 10.46 -4.35 -13.67
C CYS A 64 11.81 -5.07 -13.69
N LEU A 65 11.82 -6.35 -13.34
CA LEU A 65 13.03 -7.18 -13.29
C LEU A 65 13.31 -7.89 -14.61
N HIS A 66 12.27 -8.14 -15.40
CA HIS A 66 12.37 -8.88 -16.65
C HIS A 66 11.37 -8.35 -17.68
N MET A 67 11.80 -8.25 -18.93
CA MET A 67 10.95 -7.94 -20.07
C MET A 67 11.54 -8.60 -21.32
N SER A 68 10.75 -9.37 -22.07
CA SER A 68 11.21 -9.86 -23.38
C SER A 68 11.22 -8.73 -24.40
N GLU A 69 12.10 -8.85 -25.41
CA GLU A 69 12.27 -7.82 -26.46
C GLU A 69 10.97 -7.55 -27.25
N ASP A 70 10.13 -8.58 -27.41
CA ASP A 70 8.86 -8.54 -28.11
C ASP A 70 7.66 -8.24 -27.20
N CYS A 71 7.90 -7.75 -25.98
CA CYS A 71 6.83 -7.51 -25.01
C CYS A 71 5.87 -6.41 -25.49
N GLU A 72 4.60 -6.77 -25.65
CA GLU A 72 3.51 -5.86 -26.01
C GLU A 72 2.41 -5.87 -24.93
N GLY A 73 1.78 -4.72 -24.69
CA GLY A 73 0.82 -4.53 -23.60
C GLY A 73 1.52 -4.33 -22.24
N SER A 74 0.89 -4.81 -21.17
CA SER A 74 1.41 -4.73 -19.79
C SER A 74 1.80 -3.31 -19.35
N THR A 75 1.02 -2.31 -19.73
CA THR A 75 1.07 -0.96 -19.13
C THR A 75 0.38 -0.95 -17.77
N VAL A 76 0.63 0.08 -16.97
CA VAL A 76 -0.12 0.35 -15.74
C VAL A 76 -0.94 1.62 -15.94
N GLY A 77 -2.25 1.49 -15.89
CA GLY A 77 -3.17 2.62 -15.84
C GLY A 77 -3.34 3.12 -14.41
N PHE A 78 -3.32 4.44 -14.21
CA PHE A 78 -3.71 5.10 -12.97
C PHE A 78 -4.99 5.91 -13.20
N TYR A 79 -5.88 5.87 -12.20
CA TYR A 79 -7.25 6.32 -12.33
C TYR A 79 -7.63 7.25 -11.19
N VAL A 80 -8.48 8.23 -11.50
CA VAL A 80 -9.06 9.16 -10.53
C VAL A 80 -10.57 9.17 -10.75
N PRO A 81 -11.39 8.68 -9.79
CA PRO A 81 -12.84 8.71 -9.90
C PRO A 81 -13.36 10.16 -9.83
N ASP A 82 -14.56 10.40 -10.36
CA ASP A 82 -15.20 11.73 -10.30
C ASP A 82 -15.62 12.11 -8.86
N SER A 83 -15.82 11.11 -7.99
CA SER A 83 -16.08 11.30 -6.56
C SER A 83 -15.23 10.36 -5.71
N GLU A 84 -14.88 10.77 -4.49
CA GLU A 84 -14.19 9.93 -3.51
C GLU A 84 -15.15 9.14 -2.61
N GLU A 85 -16.43 9.02 -2.98
CA GLU A 85 -17.39 8.26 -2.20
C GLU A 85 -16.94 6.81 -1.98
N VAL A 86 -17.11 6.35 -0.74
CA VAL A 86 -16.69 5.01 -0.33
C VAL A 86 -17.41 3.95 -1.16
N GLY A 87 -16.65 3.09 -1.84
CA GLY A 87 -17.17 1.96 -2.62
C GLY A 87 -17.25 2.21 -4.12
N GLN A 88 -17.06 3.45 -4.60
CA GLN A 88 -16.98 3.71 -6.03
C GLN A 88 -15.62 3.26 -6.59
N THR A 89 -15.66 2.33 -7.55
CA THR A 89 -14.49 1.89 -8.33
C THR A 89 -14.45 2.64 -9.65
N PRO A 90 -13.32 3.26 -10.04
CA PRO A 90 -13.23 3.95 -11.32
C PRO A 90 -13.37 2.99 -12.51
N THR A 91 -13.92 3.50 -13.59
CA THR A 91 -14.08 2.80 -14.88
C THR A 91 -12.96 3.12 -15.86
N ASP A 92 -12.66 2.17 -16.73
CA ASP A 92 -11.70 2.30 -17.83
C ASP A 92 -12.47 2.30 -19.15
N PRO A 93 -12.26 3.27 -20.06
CA PRO A 93 -11.19 4.27 -20.06
C PRO A 93 -11.50 5.61 -19.36
N GLU A 94 -12.73 5.86 -18.93
CA GLU A 94 -13.23 7.21 -18.59
C GLU A 94 -12.40 7.91 -17.50
N HIS A 95 -12.03 7.15 -16.47
CA HIS A 95 -11.30 7.68 -15.31
C HIS A 95 -9.79 7.54 -15.43
N ARG A 96 -9.26 7.00 -16.55
CA ARG A 96 -7.82 6.83 -16.75
C ARG A 96 -7.17 8.20 -16.90
N ARG A 97 -6.12 8.46 -16.11
CA ARG A 97 -5.38 9.75 -16.12
C ARG A 97 -3.93 9.61 -16.54
N LEU A 98 -3.32 8.47 -16.26
CA LEU A 98 -1.95 8.18 -16.65
C LEU A 98 -1.85 6.74 -17.13
N THR A 99 -1.09 6.51 -18.19
CA THR A 99 -0.65 5.19 -18.62
C THR A 99 0.87 5.15 -18.54
N TYR A 100 1.40 4.30 -17.68
CA TYR A 100 2.83 4.07 -17.54
C TYR A 100 3.24 2.81 -18.28
N ARG A 101 4.27 2.93 -19.14
CA ARG A 101 4.93 1.79 -19.78
C ARG A 101 6.24 1.51 -19.05
N HIS A 102 6.35 0.30 -18.50
CA HIS A 102 7.57 -0.13 -17.82
C HIS A 102 8.75 -0.25 -18.77
N SER A 103 9.94 -0.09 -18.21
CA SER A 103 11.21 -0.48 -18.83
C SER A 103 11.96 -1.38 -17.86
N MET A 104 12.67 -2.37 -18.40
CA MET A 104 13.49 -3.28 -17.59
C MET A 104 14.50 -2.51 -16.75
N GLY A 105 14.62 -2.87 -15.47
CA GLY A 105 15.48 -2.20 -14.49
C GLY A 105 14.87 -0.94 -13.87
N HIS A 106 13.69 -0.47 -14.31
CA HIS A 106 13.06 0.73 -13.76
C HIS A 106 12.00 0.39 -12.71
N VAL A 107 11.93 1.24 -11.68
CA VAL A 107 10.89 1.22 -10.66
C VAL A 107 9.91 2.36 -10.91
N VAL A 108 8.61 2.05 -10.80
CA VAL A 108 7.58 3.08 -10.57
C VAL A 108 7.17 3.02 -9.11
N PHE A 109 7.12 4.17 -8.46
CA PHE A 109 6.57 4.31 -7.12
C PHE A 109 5.30 5.14 -7.16
N HIS A 110 4.32 4.75 -6.36
CA HIS A 110 3.06 5.49 -6.24
C HIS A 110 2.46 5.30 -4.86
N SER A 111 1.60 6.24 -4.47
CA SER A 111 0.74 6.09 -3.30
C SER A 111 -0.08 4.82 -3.43
N GLY A 112 -0.14 4.01 -2.36
CA GLY A 112 -1.00 2.82 -2.32
C GLY A 112 -2.50 3.16 -2.41
N TYR A 113 -2.84 4.44 -2.18
CA TYR A 113 -4.21 4.97 -2.30
C TYR A 113 -4.62 5.25 -3.75
N HIS A 114 -3.69 5.23 -4.71
CA HIS A 114 -4.03 5.42 -6.12
C HIS A 114 -4.72 4.19 -6.70
N TRP A 115 -5.88 4.42 -7.33
CA TRP A 115 -6.53 3.41 -8.14
C TRP A 115 -5.67 3.10 -9.36
N HIS A 116 -5.39 1.82 -9.58
CA HIS A 116 -4.57 1.39 -10.69
C HIS A 116 -4.95 0.00 -11.19
N LYS A 117 -4.53 -0.29 -12.43
CA LYS A 117 -4.75 -1.55 -13.13
C LYS A 117 -3.58 -1.86 -14.05
N THR A 118 -3.11 -3.10 -14.07
CA THR A 118 -2.15 -3.56 -15.09
C THR A 118 -2.92 -4.05 -16.32
N ASP A 119 -2.64 -3.47 -17.48
CA ASP A 119 -3.20 -3.91 -18.75
C ASP A 119 -2.69 -5.32 -19.11
N PRO A 120 -3.47 -6.12 -19.87
CA PRO A 120 -3.03 -7.46 -20.26
C PRO A 120 -1.74 -7.41 -21.07
N ILE A 121 -0.95 -8.48 -20.98
CA ILE A 121 0.17 -8.70 -21.89
C ILE A 121 -0.38 -9.32 -23.17
N LEU A 122 -0.02 -8.73 -24.31
CA LEU A 122 -0.51 -9.13 -25.63
C LEU A 122 0.51 -10.00 -26.37
N LYS A 123 1.79 -9.86 -26.01
CA LYS A 123 2.91 -10.63 -26.55
C LYS A 123 4.08 -10.62 -25.57
N GLY A 124 4.91 -11.65 -25.61
CA GLY A 124 6.13 -11.73 -24.82
C GLY A 124 5.87 -11.98 -23.33
N THR A 125 6.80 -11.53 -22.49
CA THR A 125 6.78 -11.74 -21.04
C THR A 125 7.27 -10.53 -20.25
N ARG A 126 6.69 -10.30 -19.07
CA ARG A 126 7.15 -9.27 -18.11
C ARG A 126 7.19 -9.84 -16.70
N GLY A 127 8.28 -9.63 -15.98
CA GLY A 127 8.41 -9.94 -14.56
C GLY A 127 8.66 -8.69 -13.73
N SER A 128 7.97 -8.56 -12.59
CA SER A 128 8.17 -7.44 -11.66
C SER A 128 8.34 -7.93 -10.23
N LEU A 129 9.20 -7.23 -9.47
CA LEU A 129 9.14 -7.21 -8.01
C LEU A 129 8.20 -6.09 -7.60
N ILE A 130 7.14 -6.45 -6.88
CA ILE A 130 6.24 -5.49 -6.25
C ILE A 130 6.52 -5.51 -4.75
N ALA A 131 6.81 -4.35 -4.18
CA ALA A 131 7.05 -4.18 -2.76
C ALA A 131 6.11 -3.12 -2.20
N TRP A 132 5.56 -3.40 -1.04
CA TRP A 132 4.70 -2.51 -0.28
C TRP A 132 5.45 -1.97 0.92
N ALA A 133 5.32 -0.65 1.10
CA ALA A 133 5.85 0.06 2.24
C ALA A 133 4.74 0.80 2.99
N ARG A 134 4.97 0.95 4.30
CA ARG A 134 4.14 1.72 5.21
C ARG A 134 4.95 2.87 5.77
N LEU A 135 4.28 3.97 6.09
CA LEU A 135 4.95 5.07 6.78
C LEU A 135 5.30 4.63 8.19
N VAL A 136 6.51 4.97 8.61
CA VAL A 136 6.98 4.73 9.97
C VAL A 136 6.73 5.99 10.76
N ASP A 137 6.11 5.81 11.92
CA ASP A 137 6.07 6.86 12.91
C ASP A 137 7.26 6.69 13.86
N ASN A 138 7.95 7.79 14.18
CA ASN A 138 9.01 7.75 15.19
C ASN A 138 8.44 7.71 16.62
N ARG A 139 7.13 7.86 16.77
CA ARG A 139 6.44 7.66 18.06
C ARG A 139 6.46 6.18 18.46
N PRO A 140 6.39 5.88 19.77
CA PRO A 140 6.31 4.51 20.25
C PRO A 140 5.17 3.76 19.57
N ARG A 141 5.50 2.61 18.96
CA ARG A 141 4.48 1.73 18.36
C ARG A 141 3.52 1.27 19.48
N PRO A 142 2.20 1.48 19.33
CA PRO A 142 1.22 0.95 20.26
C PRO A 142 1.32 -0.58 20.37
N LYS A 143 1.11 -1.10 21.59
CA LYS A 143 1.14 -2.53 21.91
C LYS A 143 -0.25 -3.02 22.24
N VAL A 144 -0.46 -4.33 22.09
CA VAL A 144 -1.70 -4.98 22.53
C VAL A 144 -1.90 -4.72 24.03
N GLY A 145 -3.06 -4.18 24.37
CA GLY A 145 -3.43 -3.73 25.72
C GLY A 145 -3.36 -2.22 25.94
N ASP A 146 -2.70 -1.46 25.06
CA ASP A 146 -2.60 -0.01 25.20
C ASP A 146 -3.96 0.67 24.96
N LEU A 147 -4.22 1.73 25.73
CA LEU A 147 -5.28 2.69 25.43
C LEU A 147 -4.78 3.65 24.35
N VAL A 148 -5.61 3.91 23.34
CA VAL A 148 -5.26 4.74 22.19
C VAL A 148 -6.37 5.69 21.80
N LYS A 149 -6.00 6.85 21.25
CA LYS A 149 -6.90 7.79 20.58
C LYS A 149 -6.37 8.22 19.21
N LEU A 150 -7.21 8.89 18.44
CA LEU A 150 -6.80 9.48 17.16
C LEU A 150 -5.88 10.68 17.38
N VAL A 151 -4.87 10.76 16.52
CA VAL A 151 -4.03 11.94 16.36
C VAL A 151 -4.83 13.06 15.70
N PRO A 152 -4.37 14.34 15.70
CA PRO A 152 -5.15 15.45 15.15
C PRO A 152 -5.52 15.33 13.66
N ASN A 153 -4.70 14.66 12.84
CA ASN A 153 -4.95 14.44 11.41
C ASN A 153 -4.77 12.96 11.04
N PRO A 154 -5.68 12.08 11.48
CA PRO A 154 -5.55 10.65 11.24
C PRO A 154 -5.94 10.35 9.78
N ARG A 155 -5.36 9.29 9.21
CA ARG A 155 -5.77 8.78 7.88
C ARG A 155 -7.09 8.01 7.95
N VAL A 156 -7.58 7.75 9.16
CA VAL A 156 -8.85 7.10 9.47
C VAL A 156 -9.57 7.96 10.49
N PRO A 157 -10.23 9.05 10.06
CA PRO A 157 -10.94 9.95 10.97
C PRO A 157 -12.23 9.32 11.51
N ASP A 158 -12.82 8.40 10.73
CA ASP A 158 -14.06 7.73 11.06
C ASP A 158 -13.79 6.35 11.68
N GLY A 159 -14.51 5.98 12.73
CA GLY A 159 -14.38 4.67 13.39
C GLY A 159 -14.66 4.73 14.89
N VAL A 160 -14.26 3.69 15.62
CA VAL A 160 -14.50 3.59 17.08
C VAL A 160 -13.82 4.68 17.91
N LEU A 161 -12.79 5.33 17.35
CA LEU A 161 -12.06 6.43 18.00
C LEU A 161 -12.51 7.83 17.53
N ALA A 162 -13.58 7.92 16.74
CA ALA A 162 -14.08 9.21 16.25
C ALA A 162 -14.52 10.11 17.42
N ASN A 163 -14.59 11.42 17.17
CA ASN A 163 -14.99 12.43 18.16
C ASN A 163 -14.11 12.47 19.43
N GLY A 164 -12.85 12.03 19.32
CA GLY A 164 -11.90 12.04 20.43
C GLY A 164 -12.08 10.90 21.43
N ALA A 165 -12.82 9.84 21.05
CA ALA A 165 -12.97 8.65 21.89
C ALA A 165 -11.64 7.91 22.07
N VAL A 166 -11.52 7.25 23.22
CA VAL A 166 -10.42 6.33 23.54
C VAL A 166 -10.90 4.89 23.33
N GLY A 167 -9.99 4.03 22.88
CA GLY A 167 -10.24 2.60 22.71
C GLY A 167 -9.04 1.77 23.09
N VAL A 168 -9.19 0.45 23.05
CA VAL A 168 -8.16 -0.51 23.45
C VAL A 168 -7.62 -1.24 22.22
N LEU A 169 -6.31 -1.24 22.03
CA LEU A 169 -5.67 -2.07 21.01
C LEU A 169 -5.73 -3.54 21.42
N LYS A 170 -6.42 -4.38 20.64
CA LYS A 170 -6.59 -5.80 20.95
C LYS A 170 -5.81 -6.72 20.02
N HIS A 171 -5.49 -6.26 18.80
CA HIS A 171 -4.76 -7.08 17.83
C HIS A 171 -3.77 -6.22 17.04
N ASP A 172 -2.57 -6.76 16.82
CA ASP A 172 -1.57 -6.25 15.89
C ASP A 172 -1.19 -7.40 14.95
N ASP A 173 -1.62 -7.33 13.69
CA ASP A 173 -1.28 -8.37 12.71
C ASP A 173 0.17 -8.27 12.19
N GLY A 174 0.86 -7.15 12.46
CA GLY A 174 2.24 -6.88 12.06
C GLY A 174 2.47 -6.70 10.55
N VAL A 175 1.52 -7.08 9.70
CA VAL A 175 1.73 -7.29 8.26
C VAL A 175 0.79 -6.48 7.38
N SER A 176 -0.26 -5.88 7.92
CA SER A 176 -1.19 -5.02 7.17
C SER A 176 -0.75 -3.55 7.20
N ARG A 177 -1.30 -2.75 6.26
CA ARG A 177 -1.19 -1.28 6.27
C ARG A 177 -1.69 -0.66 7.57
N ARG A 178 -2.75 -1.25 8.11
CA ARG A 178 -3.43 -0.84 9.34
C ARG A 178 -3.51 -2.08 10.22
N PRO A 179 -2.40 -2.44 10.88
CA PRO A 179 -2.30 -3.72 11.55
C PRO A 179 -3.03 -3.72 12.90
N PHE A 180 -3.39 -2.54 13.41
CA PHE A 180 -3.95 -2.37 14.75
C PHE A 180 -5.47 -2.44 14.74
N GLN A 181 -6.03 -3.54 15.24
CA GLN A 181 -7.45 -3.61 15.54
C GLN A 181 -7.70 -2.99 16.91
N VAL A 182 -8.43 -1.88 16.91
CA VAL A 182 -8.82 -1.15 18.13
C VAL A 182 -10.31 -1.35 18.35
N TYR A 183 -10.66 -1.62 19.60
CA TYR A 183 -12.04 -1.73 20.06
C TYR A 183 -12.43 -0.48 20.85
N ASP A 184 -13.71 -0.12 20.84
CA ASP A 184 -14.23 0.81 21.85
C ASP A 184 -14.08 0.23 23.27
N LEU A 185 -14.23 1.07 24.30
CA LEU A 185 -14.07 0.62 25.70
C LEU A 185 -15.12 -0.41 26.12
N GLU A 186 -16.26 -0.47 25.42
CA GLU A 186 -17.32 -1.47 25.65
C GLU A 186 -17.03 -2.80 24.92
N GLU A 187 -15.99 -2.84 24.09
CA GLU A 187 -15.64 -3.95 23.20
C GLU A 187 -16.76 -4.40 22.24
N ALA A 188 -17.69 -3.50 21.93
CA ALA A 188 -18.85 -3.76 21.07
C ALA A 188 -18.52 -3.61 19.58
N GLN A 189 -17.63 -2.66 19.24
CA GLN A 189 -17.23 -2.38 17.86
C GLN A 189 -15.71 -2.35 17.73
N SER A 190 -15.21 -2.54 16.51
CA SER A 190 -13.78 -2.39 16.22
C SER A 190 -13.50 -1.70 14.90
N THR A 191 -12.34 -1.06 14.80
CA THR A 191 -11.82 -0.45 13.56
C THR A 191 -10.32 -0.69 13.46
N TYR A 192 -9.82 -0.83 12.24
CA TYR A 192 -8.39 -1.02 11.98
C TYR A 192 -7.68 0.30 11.69
N TYR A 193 -6.60 0.56 12.42
CA TYR A 193 -5.78 1.76 12.35
C TYR A 193 -4.30 1.41 12.07
N GLY A 194 -3.55 2.39 11.57
CA GLY A 194 -2.10 2.30 11.43
C GLY A 194 -1.37 3.17 12.46
N CYS A 195 -0.05 3.05 12.51
CA CYS A 195 0.78 3.73 13.54
C CYS A 195 0.67 5.25 13.47
N ALA A 196 0.57 5.81 12.26
CA ALA A 196 0.40 7.25 12.09
C ALA A 196 -0.98 7.77 12.50
N ASP A 197 -1.96 6.89 12.74
CA ASP A 197 -3.34 7.27 13.10
C ASP A 197 -3.54 7.36 14.61
N LEU A 198 -2.67 6.74 15.41
CA LEU A 198 -2.88 6.50 16.84
C LEU A 198 -1.85 7.24 17.70
N GLU A 199 -2.28 7.61 18.90
CA GLU A 199 -1.41 7.96 20.02
C GLU A 199 -1.82 7.19 21.27
N VAL A 200 -0.83 6.69 22.02
CA VAL A 200 -1.02 5.97 23.28
C VAL A 200 -1.35 6.97 24.39
N VAL A 201 -2.31 6.64 25.24
CA VAL A 201 -2.74 7.43 26.38
C VAL A 201 -2.74 6.59 27.66
N ASP A 202 -2.59 7.25 28.80
CA ASP A 202 -2.57 6.58 30.10
C ASP A 202 -3.98 6.39 30.69
N GLU A 203 -4.94 7.26 30.32
CA GLU A 203 -6.31 7.26 30.81
C GLU A 203 -7.33 7.49 29.66
N PRO A 204 -8.59 7.00 29.81
CA PRO A 204 -9.65 7.19 28.82
C PRO A 204 -10.20 8.61 28.72
#